data_AF-J5RER4-F1
#
_entry.id   AF-J5RER4-F1
#
_cell.length_a   1.000
_cell.length_b   1.000
_cell.length_c   1.000
_cell.angle_alpha   90.00
_cell.angle_beta   90.00
_cell.angle_gamma   90.00
#
_symmetry.space_group_name_H-M   'P 1'
#
loop_
_entity.id
_entity.type
_entity.pdbx_description
1 polymer ?
#
loop_
_entity_poly.entity_id
_entity_poly.type
_entity_poly.pdbx_seq_one_letter_code
_entity_poly.pdbx_strand_id
1 'polypeptide(L)'
;MVPPVPIRNCNRPRREKTKLPSISINSDININVDVDNDDFTLISSDNAIFTVPSYHLFAASAVFRDAPSGGRRQVQFTDSDIERSDVLGSFVRLIMHGRLTREDYGPDPGIDAAHNRWARLITFMQKWDCQGPLRTFTLCVSELLLRGEVASLDAFVLGMLADDEELCVSALKVRGPAGRPLRVDDVPFRTWQRVGARYMYALACAHGGVGRGNGWTDISDAFRRHLSQTERMVEAE
;
A
#
# COMPACT_ATOMS: atom_id res chain seq x y z
N MET A 1 -40.61 42.08 -30.42
CA MET A 1 -39.58 41.74 -31.42
C MET A 1 -38.26 41.59 -30.68
N VAL A 2 -37.72 40.38 -30.60
CA VAL A 2 -36.46 40.07 -29.91
C VAL A 2 -35.38 39.87 -30.97
N PRO A 3 -34.20 40.50 -30.88
CA PRO A 3 -33.15 40.32 -31.86
C PRO A 3 -32.50 38.93 -31.73
N PRO A 4 -32.01 38.33 -32.83
CA PRO A 4 -31.41 37.00 -32.81
C PRO A 4 -30.01 37.03 -32.17
N VAL A 5 -29.71 36.00 -31.38
CA VAL A 5 -28.42 35.78 -30.71
C VAL A 5 -27.41 35.17 -31.70
N PRO A 6 -26.15 35.62 -31.76
CA PRO A 6 -25.16 35.06 -32.67
C PRO A 6 -24.67 33.69 -32.18
N ILE A 7 -24.71 32.70 -33.07
CA ILE A 7 -24.14 31.36 -32.83
C ILE A 7 -22.62 31.46 -32.89
N ARG A 8 -21.95 31.28 -31.75
CA ARG A 8 -20.48 31.16 -31.68
C ARG A 8 -20.04 29.82 -32.27
N ASN A 9 -19.21 29.89 -33.29
CA ASN A 9 -18.62 28.76 -33.99
C ASN A 9 -17.48 28.17 -33.14
N CYS A 10 -17.72 27.01 -32.51
CA CYS A 10 -16.72 26.30 -31.71
C CYS A 10 -15.86 25.39 -32.61
N ASN A 11 -14.77 25.93 -33.15
CA ASN A 11 -13.70 25.10 -33.71
C ASN A 11 -13.05 24.29 -32.58
N ARG A 12 -13.29 22.98 -32.57
CA ARG A 12 -12.56 22.05 -31.69
C ARG A 12 -11.13 21.89 -32.20
N PRO A 13 -10.10 22.11 -31.37
CA PRO A 13 -8.73 21.83 -31.76
C PRO A 13 -8.51 20.32 -31.95
N ARG A 14 -7.79 20.02 -33.03
CA ARG A 14 -7.37 18.68 -33.46
C ARG A 14 -6.47 18.10 -32.36
N ARG A 15 -6.85 16.95 -31.78
CA ARG A 15 -6.04 16.21 -30.78
C ARG A 15 -4.68 15.87 -31.39
N GLU A 16 -3.65 16.61 -30.99
CA GLU A 16 -2.26 16.19 -31.14
C GLU A 16 -2.04 14.94 -30.29
N LYS A 17 -1.37 13.94 -30.87
CA LYS A 17 -0.96 12.73 -30.19
C LYS A 17 0.09 13.11 -29.16
N THR A 18 -0.31 13.23 -27.90
CA THR A 18 0.59 13.46 -26.77
C THR A 18 1.53 12.27 -26.68
N LYS A 19 2.81 12.53 -26.98
CA LYS A 19 3.93 11.63 -26.72
C LYS A 19 3.90 11.31 -25.21
N LEU A 20 3.65 10.05 -24.85
CA LEU A 20 3.61 9.62 -23.45
C LEU A 20 4.93 10.00 -22.77
N PRO A 21 4.91 10.61 -21.57
CA PRO A 21 6.12 10.84 -20.81
C PRO A 21 6.70 9.47 -20.42
N SER A 22 7.78 9.08 -21.10
CA SER A 22 8.67 8.06 -20.58
C SER A 22 9.32 8.63 -19.33
N ILE A 23 8.80 8.28 -18.16
CA ILE A 23 9.50 8.51 -16.89
C ILE A 23 10.65 7.50 -16.89
N SER A 24 11.75 7.88 -17.53
CA SER A 24 13.04 7.33 -17.21
C SER A 24 13.34 7.82 -15.81
N ILE A 25 13.34 6.91 -14.83
CA ILE A 25 13.91 7.18 -13.50
C ILE A 25 15.43 7.24 -13.72
N ASN A 26 15.88 8.33 -14.34
CA ASN A 26 17.28 8.63 -14.53
C ASN A 26 17.77 9.36 -13.28
N SER A 27 18.46 8.64 -12.41
CA SER A 27 19.85 9.04 -12.21
C SER A 27 20.58 8.70 -13.52
N ASP A 28 20.76 9.68 -14.39
CA ASP A 28 21.55 9.71 -15.63
C ASP A 28 22.16 8.37 -16.14
N ILE A 29 21.36 7.48 -16.71
CA ILE A 29 21.90 6.43 -17.59
C ILE A 29 21.06 6.37 -18.86
N ASN A 30 21.65 6.88 -19.94
CA ASN A 30 21.16 6.67 -21.29
C ASN A 30 21.52 5.22 -21.69
N ILE A 31 20.76 4.25 -21.19
CA ILE A 31 21.05 2.83 -21.43
C ILE A 31 20.53 2.47 -22.82
N ASN A 32 21.46 2.29 -23.76
CA ASN A 32 21.26 1.36 -24.86
C ASN A 32 21.29 -0.04 -24.21
N VAL A 33 20.15 -0.46 -23.61
CA VAL A 33 20.08 -1.71 -22.83
C VAL A 33 20.10 -2.83 -23.85
N ASP A 34 21.24 -3.49 -24.01
CA ASP A 34 21.20 -4.93 -24.29
C ASP A 34 20.38 -5.50 -23.14
N VAL A 35 19.09 -5.73 -23.38
CA VAL A 35 18.20 -6.35 -22.39
C VAL A 35 18.82 -7.71 -22.13
N ASP A 36 19.53 -7.81 -21.01
CA ASP A 36 20.11 -9.07 -20.60
C ASP A 36 18.99 -10.10 -20.62
N ASN A 37 19.30 -11.31 -21.11
CA ASN A 37 18.31 -12.36 -21.35
C ASN A 37 17.53 -12.78 -20.07
N ASP A 38 17.87 -12.20 -18.91
CA ASP A 38 17.28 -12.45 -17.61
C ASP A 38 16.43 -11.29 -17.05
N ASP A 39 16.18 -10.24 -17.82
CA ASP A 39 15.31 -9.15 -17.38
C ASP A 39 13.81 -9.45 -17.61
N PHE A 40 12.96 -8.95 -16.71
CA PHE A 40 11.51 -9.01 -16.79
C PHE A 40 10.95 -7.60 -16.90
N THR A 41 10.03 -7.39 -17.85
CA THR A 41 9.41 -6.08 -18.09
C THR A 41 8.03 -5.99 -17.44
N LEU A 42 7.85 -5.03 -16.55
CA LEU A 42 6.56 -4.65 -15.98
C LEU A 42 6.05 -3.39 -16.68
N ILE A 43 4.83 -3.41 -17.22
CA ILE A 43 4.20 -2.21 -17.76
C ILE A 43 2.96 -1.88 -16.93
N SER A 44 3.04 -0.75 -16.22
CA SER A 44 1.95 -0.22 -15.40
C SER A 44 0.68 0.12 -16.20
N SER A 45 -0.44 0.29 -15.50
CA SER A 45 -1.73 0.69 -16.09
C SER A 45 -1.68 2.08 -16.77
N ASP A 46 -0.74 2.94 -16.35
CA ASP A 46 -0.47 4.25 -16.93
C ASP A 46 0.73 4.24 -17.91
N ASN A 47 1.14 3.05 -18.37
CA ASN A 47 2.15 2.80 -19.41
C ASN A 47 3.59 3.18 -19.05
N ALA A 48 3.91 3.41 -17.78
CA ALA A 48 5.30 3.41 -17.33
C ALA A 48 5.87 1.98 -17.39
N ILE A 49 7.13 1.87 -17.84
CA ILE A 49 7.84 0.62 -18.06
C ILE A 49 8.91 0.49 -16.98
N PHE A 50 8.95 -0.66 -16.30
CA PHE A 50 9.98 -1.02 -15.33
C PHE A 50 10.67 -2.28 -15.82
N THR A 51 12.00 -2.24 -15.88
CA THR A 51 12.84 -3.42 -16.13
C THR A 51 13.40 -3.89 -14.80
N VAL A 52 13.12 -5.14 -14.45
CA VAL A 52 13.51 -5.72 -13.16
C VAL A 52 14.19 -7.07 -13.41
N PRO A 53 15.31 -7.37 -12.75
CA PRO A 53 15.91 -8.69 -12.87
C PRO A 53 14.91 -9.79 -12.48
N SER A 54 14.74 -10.80 -13.33
CA SER A 54 13.68 -11.80 -13.17
C SER A 54 13.74 -12.52 -11.82
N TYR A 55 14.94 -12.78 -11.30
CA TYR A 55 15.12 -13.47 -10.01
C TYR A 55 14.48 -12.73 -8.83
N HIS A 56 14.48 -11.39 -8.81
CA HIS A 56 13.81 -10.62 -7.76
C HIS A 56 12.29 -10.80 -7.83
N LEU A 57 11.72 -10.73 -9.04
CA LEU A 57 10.27 -10.89 -9.24
C LEU A 57 9.81 -12.33 -8.97
N PHE A 58 10.60 -13.32 -9.38
CA PHE A 58 10.26 -14.74 -9.18
C PHE A 58 10.37 -15.14 -7.70
N ALA A 59 11.31 -14.55 -6.97
CA ALA A 59 11.39 -14.70 -5.52
C ALA A 59 10.23 -13.98 -4.81
N ALA A 60 9.75 -12.88 -5.37
CA ALA A 60 8.66 -12.08 -4.80
C ALA A 60 7.29 -12.76 -4.95
N SER A 61 7.00 -13.41 -6.09
CA SER A 61 5.71 -14.04 -6.35
C SER A 61 5.78 -15.20 -7.34
N ALA A 62 5.08 -16.30 -7.01
CA ALA A 62 4.89 -17.42 -7.92
C ALA A 62 4.09 -17.02 -9.18
N VAL A 63 3.16 -16.07 -9.05
CA VAL A 63 2.36 -15.56 -10.18
C VAL A 63 3.28 -14.94 -11.24
N PHE A 64 4.28 -14.15 -10.84
CA PHE A 64 5.23 -13.57 -11.79
C PHE A 64 6.17 -14.61 -12.41
N ARG A 65 6.55 -15.63 -11.64
CA ARG A 65 7.37 -16.74 -12.13
C ARG A 65 6.65 -17.55 -13.21
N ASP A 66 5.34 -17.76 -13.05
CA ASP A 66 4.56 -18.64 -13.90
C ASP A 66 3.88 -17.88 -15.07
N ALA A 67 3.83 -16.54 -15.02
CA ALA A 67 3.26 -15.69 -16.06
C ALA A 67 3.87 -15.87 -17.49
N PRO A 68 5.19 -16.09 -17.68
CA PRO A 68 5.81 -16.18 -19.02
C PRO A 68 5.49 -17.48 -19.76
N SER A 69 4.24 -17.68 -20.19
CA SER A 69 3.83 -18.85 -20.97
C SER A 69 4.18 -18.76 -22.46
N GLY A 70 4.46 -17.54 -22.97
CA GLY A 70 4.71 -17.26 -24.40
C GLY A 70 6.14 -16.83 -24.76
N GLY A 71 7.12 -17.06 -23.88
CA GLY A 71 8.53 -16.73 -24.11
C GLY A 71 8.92 -15.26 -23.91
N ARG A 72 7.96 -14.33 -23.88
CA ARG A 72 8.22 -12.92 -23.51
C ARG A 72 8.04 -12.73 -22.00
N ARG A 73 9.11 -12.34 -21.30
CA ARG A 73 9.11 -12.02 -19.86
C ARG A 73 8.53 -10.63 -19.63
N GLN A 74 7.22 -10.51 -19.81
CA GLN A 74 6.53 -9.23 -19.69
C GLN A 74 5.14 -9.39 -19.12
N VAL A 75 4.74 -8.44 -18.26
CA VAL A 75 3.37 -8.30 -17.77
C VAL A 75 2.90 -6.87 -18.02
N GLN A 76 1.73 -6.74 -18.66
CA GLN A 76 0.99 -5.49 -18.77
C GLN A 76 -0.12 -5.49 -17.73
N PHE A 77 -0.08 -4.50 -16.86
CA PHE A 77 -1.09 -4.28 -15.85
C PHE A 77 -2.23 -3.41 -16.40
N THR A 78 -3.43 -3.57 -15.84
CA THR A 78 -4.66 -2.94 -16.36
C THR A 78 -5.48 -2.23 -15.29
N ASP A 79 -5.20 -2.49 -14.01
CA ASP A 79 -5.94 -1.93 -12.88
C ASP A 79 -5.45 -0.53 -12.54
N SER A 80 -6.24 0.48 -12.91
CA SER A 80 -5.87 1.88 -12.73
C SER A 80 -5.88 2.37 -11.27
N ASP A 81 -6.35 1.58 -10.30
CA ASP A 81 -6.29 2.00 -8.89
C ASP A 81 -5.02 1.49 -8.20
N ILE A 82 -4.67 0.21 -8.41
CA ILE A 82 -3.58 -0.45 -7.67
C ILE A 82 -2.36 -0.83 -8.54
N GLU A 83 -2.43 -0.76 -9.87
CA GLU A 83 -1.32 -1.15 -10.75
C GLU A 83 -0.72 0.04 -11.52
N ARG A 84 -0.71 1.21 -10.87
CA ARG A 84 -0.12 2.45 -11.38
C ARG A 84 1.40 2.48 -11.18
N SER A 85 2.05 3.37 -11.92
CA SER A 85 3.50 3.58 -11.88
C SER A 85 4.06 3.92 -10.49
N ASP A 86 3.34 4.68 -9.67
CA ASP A 86 3.74 5.03 -8.30
C ASP A 86 3.71 3.81 -7.36
N VAL A 87 2.71 2.94 -7.51
CA VAL A 87 2.60 1.69 -6.75
C VAL A 87 3.69 0.71 -7.18
N LEU A 88 3.82 0.48 -8.48
CA LEU A 88 4.84 -0.43 -9.04
C LEU A 88 6.26 0.05 -8.74
N GLY A 89 6.53 1.35 -8.85
CA GLY A 89 7.83 1.91 -8.48
C GLY A 89 8.16 1.74 -6.99
N SER A 90 7.16 1.65 -6.11
CA SER A 90 7.34 1.34 -4.69
C SER A 90 7.60 -0.15 -4.47
N PHE A 91 6.83 -1.00 -5.14
CA PHE A 91 7.01 -2.46 -5.13
C PHE A 91 8.40 -2.87 -5.62
N VAL A 92 8.84 -2.35 -6.77
CA VAL A 92 10.16 -2.66 -7.36
C VAL A 92 11.28 -2.25 -6.41
N ARG A 93 11.22 -1.05 -5.83
CA ARG A 93 12.19 -0.61 -4.82
C ARG A 93 12.23 -1.55 -3.62
N LEU A 94 11.07 -1.96 -3.11
CA LEU A 94 10.96 -2.85 -1.98
C LEU A 94 11.61 -4.22 -2.26
N ILE A 95 11.34 -4.84 -3.41
CA ILE A 95 11.89 -6.19 -3.72
C ILE A 95 13.38 -6.16 -4.10
N MET A 96 13.87 -5.04 -4.64
CA MET A 96 15.28 -4.89 -4.99
C MET A 96 16.14 -4.55 -3.77
N HIS A 97 15.65 -3.72 -2.86
CA HIS A 97 16.44 -3.23 -1.73
C HIS A 97 16.09 -3.87 -0.39
N GLY A 98 14.95 -4.54 -0.29
CA GLY A 98 14.50 -5.20 0.94
C GLY A 98 14.24 -4.22 2.09
N ARG A 99 14.00 -2.94 1.81
CA ARG A 99 13.82 -1.90 2.83
C ARG A 99 12.87 -0.79 2.36
N LEU A 100 12.25 -0.12 3.33
CA LEU A 100 11.57 1.17 3.15
C LEU A 100 12.33 2.22 3.93
N THR A 101 12.55 3.39 3.33
CA THR A 101 13.13 4.54 4.04
C THR A 101 12.05 5.56 4.41
N ARG A 102 12.39 6.50 5.30
CA ARG A 102 11.52 7.64 5.61
C ARG A 102 11.18 8.46 4.38
N GLU A 103 12.12 8.60 3.46
CA GLU A 103 11.92 9.31 2.19
C GLU A 103 10.91 8.58 1.30
N ASP A 104 10.87 7.24 1.33
CA ASP A 104 9.87 6.47 0.60
C ASP A 104 8.46 6.73 1.16
N TYR A 105 8.33 6.78 2.49
CA TYR A 105 7.10 7.13 3.22
C TYR A 105 6.59 8.53 2.88
N GLY A 106 7.51 9.44 2.60
CA GLY A 106 7.25 10.82 2.22
C GLY A 106 7.00 11.72 3.44
N PRO A 107 7.13 13.04 3.27
CA PRO A 107 6.77 14.00 4.32
C PRO A 107 5.25 13.92 4.53
N ASP A 108 4.84 13.67 5.78
CA ASP A 108 3.46 13.47 6.29
C ASP A 108 2.39 14.08 5.36
N PRO A 109 2.00 13.37 4.28
CA PRO A 109 1.05 13.87 3.31
C PRO A 109 -0.29 13.57 3.94
N GLY A 110 -0.78 14.54 4.71
CA GLY A 110 -1.80 14.36 5.75
C GLY A 110 -2.69 13.14 5.56
N ILE A 111 -2.62 12.20 6.52
CA ILE A 111 -3.44 10.99 6.72
C ILE A 111 -3.94 10.35 5.41
N ASP A 112 -4.94 10.95 4.75
CA ASP A 112 -5.57 10.45 3.53
C ASP A 112 -4.61 10.15 2.37
N ALA A 113 -3.61 10.98 2.07
CA ALA A 113 -2.81 10.80 0.86
C ALA A 113 -1.74 9.70 0.99
N ALA A 114 -1.01 9.68 2.11
CA ALA A 114 -0.04 8.62 2.42
C ALA A 114 -0.73 7.26 2.55
N HIS A 115 -1.84 7.19 3.31
CA HIS A 115 -2.58 5.96 3.50
C HIS A 115 -3.06 5.38 2.18
N ASN A 116 -3.50 6.22 1.24
CA ASN A 116 -3.97 5.74 -0.06
C ASN A 116 -2.84 5.08 -0.88
N ARG A 117 -1.62 5.62 -0.88
CA ARG A 117 -0.50 5.02 -1.63
C ARG A 117 -0.10 3.66 -1.06
N TRP A 118 0.11 3.59 0.25
CA TRP A 118 0.55 2.35 0.89
C TRP A 118 -0.55 1.28 0.93
N ALA A 119 -1.80 1.68 1.11
CA ALA A 119 -2.93 0.76 0.97
C ALA A 119 -2.98 0.14 -0.44
N ARG A 120 -2.78 0.94 -1.50
CA ARG A 120 -2.71 0.41 -2.87
C ARG A 120 -1.55 -0.56 -3.06
N LEU A 121 -0.38 -0.27 -2.47
CA LEU A 121 0.76 -1.18 -2.52
C LEU A 121 0.47 -2.51 -1.82
N ILE A 122 -0.15 -2.48 -0.64
CA ILE A 122 -0.57 -3.69 0.08
C ILE A 122 -1.57 -4.49 -0.78
N THR A 123 -2.61 -3.83 -1.31
CA THR A 123 -3.61 -4.48 -2.16
C THR A 123 -2.99 -5.05 -3.44
N PHE A 124 -2.03 -4.35 -4.04
CA PHE A 124 -1.24 -4.87 -5.17
C PHE A 124 -0.50 -6.15 -4.78
N MET A 125 0.23 -6.15 -3.66
CA MET A 125 0.98 -7.32 -3.20
C MET A 125 0.06 -8.50 -2.87
N GLN A 126 -1.12 -8.25 -2.28
CA GLN A 126 -2.12 -9.29 -2.04
C GLN A 126 -2.68 -9.87 -3.35
N LYS A 127 -3.04 -9.02 -4.32
CA LYS A 127 -3.58 -9.44 -5.62
C LYS A 127 -2.60 -10.32 -6.40
N TRP A 128 -1.31 -10.00 -6.33
CA TRP A 128 -0.26 -10.69 -7.06
C TRP A 128 0.46 -11.77 -6.23
N ASP A 129 -0.10 -12.15 -5.08
CA ASP A 129 0.42 -13.16 -4.16
C ASP A 129 1.91 -12.96 -3.78
N CYS A 130 2.24 -11.71 -3.43
CA CYS A 130 3.58 -11.29 -3.03
C CYS A 130 3.76 -11.36 -1.50
N GLN A 131 3.55 -12.53 -0.88
CA GLN A 131 3.59 -12.67 0.59
C GLN A 131 4.95 -12.31 1.20
N GLY A 132 6.04 -12.69 0.55
CA GLY A 132 7.41 -12.36 1.00
C GLY A 132 7.64 -10.85 1.07
N PRO A 133 7.46 -10.11 -0.03
CA PRO A 133 7.49 -8.65 -0.04
C PRO A 133 6.53 -7.99 0.95
N LEU A 134 5.30 -8.49 1.09
CA LEU A 134 4.32 -7.96 2.05
C LEU A 134 4.83 -8.07 3.49
N ARG A 135 5.44 -9.20 3.86
CA ARG A 135 6.08 -9.38 5.18
C ARG A 135 7.28 -8.46 5.36
N THR A 136 8.12 -8.29 4.34
CA THR A 136 9.23 -7.33 4.38
C THR A 136 8.71 -5.91 4.59
N PHE A 137 7.61 -5.54 3.93
CA PHE A 137 6.95 -4.25 4.10
C PHE A 137 6.51 -4.03 5.56
N THR A 138 5.80 -4.99 6.17
CA THR A 138 5.30 -4.82 7.55
C THR A 138 6.44 -4.76 8.58
N LEU A 139 7.52 -5.53 8.36
CA LEU A 139 8.74 -5.42 9.16
C LEU A 139 9.39 -4.04 9.06
N CYS A 140 9.49 -3.47 7.85
CA CYS A 140 10.02 -2.13 7.66
C CYS A 140 9.16 -1.07 8.36
N VAL A 141 7.82 -1.18 8.26
CA VAL A 141 6.91 -0.25 8.97
C VAL A 141 7.07 -0.39 10.48
N SER A 142 7.23 -1.60 11.01
CA SER A 142 7.51 -1.82 12.44
C SER A 142 8.83 -1.18 12.87
N GLU A 143 9.88 -1.27 12.07
CA GLU A 143 11.17 -0.63 12.34
C GLU A 143 11.04 0.90 12.36
N LEU A 144 10.33 1.48 11.38
CA LEU A 144 10.06 2.92 11.32
C LEU A 144 9.20 3.39 12.50
N LEU A 145 8.22 2.60 12.91
CA LEU A 145 7.38 2.87 14.09
C LEU A 145 8.24 2.94 15.37
N LEU A 146 9.15 1.98 15.56
CA LEU A 146 10.04 1.96 16.73
C LEU A 146 11.01 3.15 16.76
N ARG A 147 11.40 3.66 15.58
CA ARG A 147 12.22 4.88 15.44
C ARG A 147 11.41 6.17 15.61
N GLY A 148 10.08 6.09 15.71
CA GLY A 148 9.21 7.27 15.74
C GLY A 148 9.16 8.02 14.40
N GLU A 149 9.48 7.34 13.30
CA GLU A 149 9.44 7.89 11.94
C GLU A 149 8.08 7.68 11.26
N VAL A 150 7.26 6.78 11.80
CA VAL A 150 5.86 6.55 11.39
C VAL A 150 4.96 6.66 12.61
N ALA A 151 3.82 7.34 12.46
CA ALA A 151 2.84 7.49 13.54
C ALA A 151 2.20 6.15 13.91
N SER A 152 1.81 5.97 15.18
CA SER A 152 1.16 4.72 15.59
C SER A 152 -0.19 4.48 14.91
N LEU A 153 -0.98 5.52 14.63
CA LEU A 153 -2.21 5.39 13.84
C LEU A 153 -1.92 4.83 12.44
N ASP A 154 -0.89 5.36 11.78
CA ASP A 154 -0.48 4.92 10.45
C ASP A 154 -0.04 3.46 10.45
N ALA A 155 0.87 3.09 11.35
CA ALA A 155 1.33 1.71 11.48
C ALA A 155 0.17 0.75 11.79
N PHE A 156 -0.78 1.17 12.62
CA PHE A 156 -1.97 0.38 12.94
C PHE A 156 -2.84 0.15 11.70
N VAL A 157 -3.12 1.21 10.94
CA VAL A 157 -3.90 1.15 9.68
C VAL A 157 -3.21 0.27 8.64
N LEU A 158 -1.88 0.36 8.53
CA LEU A 158 -1.11 -0.47 7.60
C LEU A 158 -1.09 -1.94 8.03
N GLY A 159 -0.93 -2.23 9.32
CA GLY A 159 -1.05 -3.59 9.85
C GLY A 159 -2.42 -4.19 9.57
N MET A 160 -3.48 -3.40 9.77
CA MET A 160 -4.85 -3.81 9.46
C MET A 160 -5.03 -4.17 7.97
N LEU A 161 -4.57 -3.30 7.07
CA LEU A 161 -4.68 -3.53 5.62
C LEU A 161 -3.85 -4.74 5.16
N ALA A 162 -2.71 -4.97 5.80
CA ALA A 162 -1.82 -6.09 5.53
C ALA A 162 -2.25 -7.40 6.20
N ASP A 163 -3.32 -7.39 7.01
CA ASP A 163 -3.72 -8.50 7.88
C ASP A 163 -2.58 -8.95 8.84
N ASP A 164 -1.75 -8.00 9.28
CA ASP A 164 -0.61 -8.23 10.17
C ASP A 164 -0.95 -7.81 11.61
N GLU A 165 -1.37 -8.80 12.41
CA GLU A 165 -1.76 -8.59 13.81
C GLU A 165 -0.63 -8.05 14.68
N GLU A 166 0.60 -8.50 14.44
CA GLU A 166 1.76 -8.11 15.25
C GLU A 166 2.13 -6.64 15.02
N LEU A 167 1.99 -6.16 13.79
CA LEU A 167 2.15 -4.74 13.48
C LEU A 167 1.05 -3.91 14.16
N CYS A 168 -0.22 -4.35 14.12
CA CYS A 168 -1.31 -3.69 14.84
C CYS A 168 -1.03 -3.62 16.36
N VAL A 169 -0.64 -4.73 16.97
CA VAL A 169 -0.31 -4.79 18.41
C VAL A 169 0.88 -3.89 18.75
N SER A 170 1.91 -3.89 17.91
CA SER A 170 3.09 -3.04 18.09
C SER A 170 2.71 -1.55 18.02
N ALA A 171 1.84 -1.18 17.09
CA ALA A 171 1.32 0.18 16.97
C ALA A 171 0.54 0.63 18.23
N LEU A 172 -0.25 -0.27 18.84
CA LEU A 172 -1.00 0.03 20.07
C LEU A 172 -0.10 0.21 21.30
N LYS A 173 1.12 -0.37 21.30
CA LYS A 173 2.09 -0.23 22.39
C LYS A 173 2.83 1.10 22.36
N VAL A 174 2.93 1.73 21.19
CA VAL A 174 3.60 3.04 21.02
C VAL A 174 2.61 4.16 21.33
N ARG A 175 3.03 5.13 22.15
CA ARG A 175 2.20 6.28 22.49
C ARG A 175 1.87 7.09 21.23
N GLY A 176 0.59 7.41 21.05
CA GLY A 176 0.15 8.28 19.97
C GLY A 176 0.70 9.70 20.05
N PRO A 177 0.54 10.52 19.00
CA PRO A 177 1.07 11.89 18.92
C PRO A 177 0.61 12.80 20.08
N ALA A 178 -0.61 12.58 20.58
CA ALA A 178 -1.17 13.32 21.72
C ALA A 178 -0.93 12.63 23.08
N GLY A 179 -0.06 11.62 23.13
CA GLY A 179 0.18 10.82 24.32
C GLY A 179 -1.07 10.10 24.83
N ARG A 180 -2.08 9.86 23.97
CA ARG A 180 -3.32 9.14 24.28
C ARG A 180 -3.45 7.86 23.46
N PRO A 181 -4.12 6.81 23.98
CA PRO A 181 -4.33 5.57 23.24
C PRO A 181 -5.07 5.80 21.92
N LEU A 182 -4.71 4.99 20.93
CA LEU A 182 -5.39 4.95 19.64
C LEU A 182 -6.81 4.45 19.85
N ARG A 183 -7.81 5.17 19.38
CA ARG A 183 -9.24 4.85 19.51
C ARG A 183 -9.81 4.47 18.14
N VAL A 184 -10.97 3.82 18.16
CA VAL A 184 -11.72 3.48 16.96
C VAL A 184 -12.02 4.73 16.11
N ASP A 185 -12.39 5.83 16.76
CA ASP A 185 -12.70 7.11 16.09
C ASP A 185 -11.49 7.75 15.39
N ASP A 186 -10.26 7.30 15.69
CA ASP A 186 -9.04 7.79 15.04
C ASP A 186 -8.81 7.12 13.68
N VAL A 187 -9.44 5.96 13.44
CA VAL A 187 -9.22 5.19 12.22
C VAL A 187 -10.07 5.78 11.08
N PRO A 188 -9.47 6.15 9.93
CA PRO A 188 -10.22 6.72 8.81
C PRO A 188 -11.33 5.78 8.32
N PHE A 189 -12.53 6.33 8.09
CA PHE A 189 -13.70 5.56 7.65
C PHE A 189 -13.44 4.74 6.37
N ARG A 190 -12.61 5.25 5.44
CA ARG A 190 -12.25 4.53 4.21
C ARG A 190 -11.47 3.24 4.50
N THR A 191 -10.68 3.21 5.56
CA THR A 191 -9.98 2.00 6.02
C THR A 191 -10.97 0.95 6.50
N TRP A 192 -12.05 1.36 7.17
CA TRP A 192 -13.07 0.44 7.69
C TRP A 192 -13.75 -0.35 6.56
N GLN A 193 -14.01 0.32 5.44
CA GLN A 193 -14.62 -0.31 4.27
C GLN A 193 -13.73 -1.38 3.64
N ARG A 194 -12.41 -1.34 3.88
CA ARG A 194 -11.43 -2.24 3.25
C ARG A 194 -11.07 -3.46 4.09
N VAL A 195 -10.94 -3.29 5.41
CA VAL A 195 -10.39 -4.32 6.31
C VAL A 195 -11.50 -5.15 6.98
N GLY A 196 -12.76 -4.71 6.86
CA GLY A 196 -13.88 -5.36 7.52
C GLY A 196 -13.97 -5.03 9.02
N ALA A 197 -14.97 -5.60 9.69
CA ALA A 197 -15.33 -5.23 11.06
C ALA A 197 -14.42 -5.83 12.14
N ARG A 198 -13.65 -6.88 11.81
CA ARG A 198 -12.88 -7.70 12.76
C ARG A 198 -11.93 -6.86 13.64
N TYR A 199 -11.04 -6.11 13.00
CA TYR A 199 -10.07 -5.25 13.69
C TYR A 199 -10.73 -4.12 14.47
N MET A 200 -11.79 -3.53 13.92
CA MET A 200 -12.53 -2.43 14.58
C MET A 200 -13.27 -2.91 15.81
N TYR A 201 -13.90 -4.08 15.74
CA TYR A 201 -14.56 -4.73 16.86
C TYR A 201 -13.55 -5.06 17.96
N ALA A 202 -12.42 -5.68 17.61
CA ALA A 202 -11.37 -5.99 18.57
C ALA A 202 -10.83 -4.73 19.27
N LEU A 203 -10.62 -3.64 18.52
CA LEU A 203 -10.20 -2.35 19.08
C LEU A 203 -11.27 -1.75 20.00
N ALA A 204 -12.54 -1.75 19.59
CA ALA A 204 -13.64 -1.25 20.40
C ALA A 204 -13.78 -1.99 21.74
N CYS A 205 -13.74 -3.34 21.69
CA CYS A 205 -13.81 -4.18 22.88
C CYS A 205 -12.60 -3.99 23.80
N ALA A 206 -11.41 -3.85 23.23
CA ALA A 206 -10.19 -3.56 23.99
C ALA A 206 -10.35 -2.27 24.82
N HIS A 207 -10.93 -1.22 24.24
CA HIS A 207 -11.20 0.03 24.98
C HIS A 207 -12.31 -0.11 26.03
N GLY A 208 -13.34 -0.91 25.76
CA GLY A 208 -14.44 -1.13 26.71
C GLY A 208 -14.02 -1.92 27.96
N GLY A 209 -13.01 -2.79 27.84
CA GLY A 209 -12.54 -3.65 28.92
C GLY A 209 -11.49 -3.05 29.85
N VAL A 210 -10.77 -2.01 29.41
CA VAL A 210 -9.76 -1.34 30.24
C VAL A 210 -10.45 -0.37 31.18
N GLY A 211 -10.65 -0.79 32.44
CA GLY A 211 -11.14 0.09 33.50
C GLY A 211 -10.28 1.35 33.63
N ARG A 212 -10.84 2.44 34.18
CA ARG A 212 -10.25 3.81 34.23
C ARG A 212 -8.83 3.95 34.81
N GLY A 213 -8.19 2.88 35.29
CA GLY A 213 -6.85 2.90 35.91
C GLY A 213 -5.80 1.98 35.28
N ASN A 214 -6.11 1.28 34.20
CA ASN A 214 -5.26 0.22 33.64
C ASN A 214 -4.38 0.74 32.49
N GLY A 215 -3.14 0.24 32.41
CA GLY A 215 -2.06 0.77 31.58
C GLY A 215 -2.22 0.48 30.08
N TRP A 216 -1.39 1.11 29.26
CA TRP A 216 -1.39 0.97 27.79
C TRP A 216 -1.15 -0.45 27.28
N THR A 217 -0.34 -1.20 28.02
CA THR A 217 -0.08 -2.63 27.78
C THR A 217 -1.38 -3.42 27.70
N ASP A 218 -2.36 -3.03 28.51
CA ASP A 218 -3.60 -3.77 28.70
C ASP A 218 -4.51 -3.67 27.47
N ILE A 219 -4.42 -2.57 26.71
CA ILE A 219 -5.17 -2.39 25.46
C ILE A 219 -4.64 -3.35 24.39
N SER A 220 -3.32 -3.46 24.24
CA SER A 220 -2.72 -4.30 23.20
C SER A 220 -2.98 -5.79 23.43
N ASP A 221 -2.97 -6.23 24.69
CA ASP A 221 -3.27 -7.61 25.07
C ASP A 221 -4.78 -7.92 25.00
N ALA A 222 -5.63 -6.95 25.36
CA ALA A 222 -7.08 -7.07 25.18
C ALA A 222 -7.45 -7.15 23.69
N PHE A 223 -6.82 -6.32 22.85
CA PHE A 223 -7.00 -6.32 21.40
C PHE A 223 -6.68 -7.69 20.81
N ARG A 224 -5.50 -8.24 21.08
CA ARG A 224 -5.10 -9.58 20.57
C ARG A 224 -6.08 -10.66 21.01
N ARG A 225 -6.51 -10.65 22.28
CA ARG A 225 -7.50 -11.62 22.79
C ARG A 225 -8.83 -11.55 22.04
N HIS A 226 -9.35 -10.35 21.81
CA HIS A 226 -10.61 -10.19 21.08
C HIS A 226 -10.47 -10.55 19.60
N LEU A 227 -9.31 -10.28 19.01
CA LEU A 227 -9.01 -10.64 17.63
C LEU A 227 -9.04 -12.16 17.43
N SER A 228 -8.41 -12.95 18.32
CA SER A 228 -8.50 -14.41 18.30
C SER A 228 -9.89 -14.96 18.61
N GLN A 229 -10.70 -14.24 19.40
CA GLN A 229 -12.10 -14.64 19.64
C GLN A 229 -12.95 -14.51 18.38
N THR A 230 -12.75 -13.44 17.60
CA THR A 230 -13.50 -13.23 16.36
C THR A 230 -13.21 -14.27 15.29
N GLU A 231 -11.97 -14.75 15.17
CA GLU A 231 -11.63 -15.84 14.24
C GLU A 231 -12.41 -17.12 14.54
N ARG A 232 -12.44 -17.52 15.82
CA ARG A 232 -13.17 -18.72 16.26
C ARG A 232 -14.67 -18.62 16.01
N MET A 233 -15.24 -17.41 16.00
CA MET A 233 -16.66 -17.21 15.70
C MET A 233 -16.92 -17.39 14.21
N VAL A 234 -16.04 -16.89 13.34
CA VAL A 234 -16.15 -17.04 11.88
C VAL A 234 -15.94 -18.49 11.44
N GLU A 235 -15.05 -19.24 12.11
CA GLU A 235 -14.81 -20.67 11.83
C GLU A 235 -15.97 -21.59 12.25
N ALA A 236 -16.88 -21.13 13.10
CA ALA A 236 -17.98 -21.93 13.64
C ALA A 236 -19.30 -21.81 12.84
N GLU A 237 -19.37 -20.90 11.86
CA GLU A 237 -20.51 -20.68 10.97
C GLU A 237 -20.40 -21.52 9.67
#